data_AF-A0A259CDH5-F1
#
_entry.id   AF-A0A259CDH5-F1
#
_cell.length_a   1.000
_cell.length_b   1.000
_cell.length_c   1.000
_cell.angle_alpha   90.00
_cell.angle_beta   90.00
_cell.angle_gamma   90.00
#
_symmetry.space_group_name_H-M   'P 1'
#
loop_
_entity.id
_entity.type
_entity.pdbx_description
1 polymer ?
#
loop_
_entity_poly.entity_id
_entity_poly.type
_entity_poly.pdbx_seq_one_letter_code
_entity_poly.pdbx_strand_id
1 'polypeptide(L)'
;MAPEGSAPWLTDRQTLWNAVEHAEKRSDAQLAREINIALPHELTDAERVELVRAFVAEQFVGRGMVADIAIHQPVREKGENPRNHHAHILLTLRQATPTGLREVKTREWNGRGMLGGWRAAWAAYQNDALRARGHRAKVDHRTLVAQRAEAMAQGDRRAASRLDRAPEIHVGPRARQAGREQRPLASRPREAGPRRFREERGQGAAVRRVVDYPRIDRGRRIDWLTSLMLGNNARAKERVEKIDRQAARLRRKLDYWDRQTTFRVEGAIKGSRFRWDRARAAEEARAAREREREKQTHAAKRAAQVREIIRELEMVLIAARGGREAVLARQRELEGWTWKLGREAQRGRGDGRQR
;
A
#
# COMPACT_ATOMS: atom_id res chain seq x y z
N MET A 1 -27.87 -1.74 11.70
CA MET A 1 -28.80 -0.69 11.23
C MET A 1 -29.85 -1.37 10.38
N ALA A 2 -31.13 -1.07 10.60
CA ALA A 2 -32.26 -1.66 9.86
C ALA A 2 -33.21 -0.56 9.37
N PRO A 3 -34.03 -0.81 8.33
CA PRO A 3 -34.99 0.17 7.85
C PRO A 3 -36.01 0.53 8.92
N GLU A 4 -36.54 1.75 8.88
CA GLU A 4 -37.62 2.15 9.78
C GLU A 4 -38.87 1.28 9.56
N GLY A 5 -39.59 0.98 10.65
CA GLY A 5 -40.76 0.09 10.61
C GLY A 5 -40.46 -1.39 10.40
N SER A 6 -39.18 -1.79 10.37
CA SER A 6 -38.80 -3.20 10.30
C SER A 6 -38.89 -3.91 11.66
N ALA A 7 -38.98 -5.24 11.64
CA ALA A 7 -39.09 -6.03 12.86
C ALA A 7 -37.94 -5.72 13.85
N PRO A 8 -38.22 -5.43 15.14
CA PRO A 8 -37.19 -4.97 16.08
C PRO A 8 -35.99 -5.91 16.22
N TRP A 9 -36.22 -7.23 16.14
CA TRP A 9 -35.18 -8.26 16.24
C TRP A 9 -34.14 -8.21 15.12
N LEU A 10 -34.41 -7.52 14.01
CA LEU A 10 -33.45 -7.35 12.92
C LEU A 10 -32.23 -6.51 13.30
N THR A 11 -32.32 -5.76 14.41
CA THR A 11 -31.17 -5.02 14.96
C THR A 11 -30.32 -5.85 15.92
N ASP A 12 -30.82 -7.00 16.37
CA ASP A 12 -30.03 -7.94 17.16
C ASP A 12 -29.17 -8.81 16.24
N ARG A 13 -27.85 -8.63 16.33
CA ARG A 13 -26.88 -9.28 15.44
C ARG A 13 -26.99 -10.81 15.49
N GLN A 14 -27.10 -11.36 16.69
CA GLN A 14 -27.13 -12.81 16.87
C GLN A 14 -28.40 -13.41 16.28
N THR A 15 -29.56 -12.85 16.60
CA THR A 15 -30.85 -13.30 16.08
C THR A 15 -30.92 -13.17 14.57
N LEU A 16 -30.51 -12.01 14.02
CA LEU A 16 -30.51 -11.74 12.58
C LEU A 16 -29.76 -12.82 11.78
N TRP A 17 -28.49 -13.03 12.11
CA TRP A 17 -27.65 -13.91 11.29
C TRP A 17 -27.99 -15.39 11.47
N ASN A 18 -28.46 -15.80 12.65
CA ASN A 18 -29.02 -17.15 12.83
C ASN A 18 -30.30 -17.36 12.02
N ALA A 19 -31.19 -16.36 11.94
CA ALA A 19 -32.39 -16.44 11.12
C ALA A 19 -32.05 -16.53 9.62
N VAL A 20 -31.05 -15.77 9.15
CA VAL A 20 -30.55 -15.85 7.76
C VAL A 20 -30.00 -17.24 7.46
N GLU A 21 -29.08 -17.75 8.30
CA GLU A 21 -28.54 -19.11 8.17
C GLU A 21 -29.65 -20.17 8.15
N HIS A 22 -30.66 -20.04 9.03
CA HIS A 22 -31.77 -20.98 9.07
C HIS A 22 -32.63 -20.92 7.81
N ALA A 23 -32.86 -19.74 7.23
CA ALA A 23 -33.68 -19.57 6.03
C ALA A 23 -33.02 -20.15 4.76
N GLU A 24 -31.69 -20.20 4.71
CA GLU A 24 -30.93 -20.62 3.55
C GLU A 24 -30.63 -22.13 3.58
N LYS A 25 -31.48 -22.93 2.92
CA LYS A 25 -31.42 -24.41 3.01
C LYS A 25 -30.39 -25.09 2.11
N ARG A 26 -29.96 -24.44 1.03
CA ARG A 26 -29.01 -25.00 0.06
C ARG A 26 -27.58 -24.82 0.56
N SER A 27 -26.72 -25.80 0.29
CA SER A 27 -25.29 -25.76 0.66
C SER A 27 -24.50 -24.65 -0.07
N ASP A 28 -24.99 -24.18 -1.21
CA ASP A 28 -24.41 -23.10 -2.01
C ASP A 28 -25.19 -21.78 -1.89
N ALA A 29 -26.08 -21.67 -0.89
CA ALA A 29 -26.86 -20.47 -0.67
C ALA A 29 -25.96 -19.29 -0.25
N GLN A 30 -26.18 -18.14 -0.90
CA GLN A 30 -25.58 -16.88 -0.46
C GLN A 30 -26.33 -16.36 0.78
N LEU A 31 -25.62 -16.20 1.89
CA LEU A 31 -26.19 -15.72 3.16
C LEU A 31 -26.28 -14.19 3.21
N ALA A 32 -25.20 -13.54 2.81
CA ALA A 32 -25.04 -12.09 2.90
C ALA A 32 -24.24 -11.56 1.71
N ARG A 33 -24.30 -10.23 1.54
CA ARG A 33 -23.32 -9.49 0.75
C ARG A 33 -22.41 -8.73 1.68
N GLU A 34 -21.11 -8.85 1.47
CA GLU A 34 -20.12 -8.04 2.17
C GLU A 34 -19.64 -6.89 1.26
N ILE A 35 -19.63 -5.69 1.81
CA ILE A 35 -18.99 -4.51 1.23
C ILE A 35 -17.83 -4.11 2.14
N ASN A 36 -16.63 -4.07 1.57
CA ASN A 36 -15.43 -3.57 2.25
C ASN A 36 -15.08 -2.19 1.68
N ILE A 37 -14.97 -1.20 2.57
CA ILE A 37 -14.65 0.18 2.21
C ILE A 37 -13.45 0.68 3.00
N ALA A 38 -12.49 1.31 2.32
CA ALA A 38 -11.41 2.05 2.95
C ALA A 38 -11.95 3.38 3.48
N LEU A 39 -11.50 3.80 4.66
CA LEU A 39 -11.91 5.06 5.31
C LEU A 39 -10.75 6.06 5.29
N PRO A 40 -11.00 7.36 5.10
CA PRO A 40 -9.93 8.36 5.12
C PRO A 40 -9.30 8.44 6.51
N HIS A 41 -7.98 8.32 6.55
CA HIS A 41 -7.20 8.40 7.79
C HIS A 41 -7.08 9.83 8.32
N GLU A 42 -7.37 10.82 7.48
CA GLU A 42 -7.41 12.25 7.80
C GLU A 42 -8.53 12.58 8.79
N LEU A 43 -9.61 11.79 8.78
CA LEU A 43 -10.75 11.96 9.68
C LEU A 43 -10.44 11.44 11.09
N THR A 44 -11.20 11.88 12.07
CA THR A 44 -11.24 11.27 13.41
C THR A 44 -12.11 10.00 13.41
N ASP A 45 -12.08 9.24 14.50
CA ASP A 45 -12.91 8.04 14.63
C ASP A 45 -14.41 8.34 14.60
N ALA A 46 -14.84 9.40 15.29
CA ALA A 46 -16.24 9.82 15.30
C ALA A 46 -16.73 10.21 13.89
N GLU A 47 -15.91 10.96 13.15
CA GLU A 47 -16.23 11.38 11.78
C GLU A 47 -16.25 10.21 10.80
N ARG A 48 -15.39 9.20 10.99
CA ARG A 48 -15.44 7.95 10.23
C ARG A 48 -16.75 7.19 10.50
N VAL A 49 -17.18 7.11 11.76
CA VAL A 49 -18.45 6.46 12.14
C VAL A 49 -19.62 7.18 11.48
N GLU A 50 -19.64 8.52 11.55
CA GLU A 50 -20.68 9.35 10.92
C GLU A 50 -20.73 9.13 9.40
N LEU A 51 -19.58 9.21 8.72
CA LEU A 51 -19.45 8.98 7.28
C LEU A 51 -20.01 7.62 6.86
N VAL A 52 -19.64 6.55 7.58
CA VAL A 52 -20.12 5.19 7.28
C VAL A 52 -21.62 5.08 7.52
N ARG A 53 -22.13 5.62 8.63
CA ARG A 53 -23.56 5.57 8.96
C ARG A 53 -24.39 6.30 7.92
N ALA A 54 -23.97 7.50 7.50
CA ALA A 54 -24.69 8.28 6.49
C ALA A 54 -24.74 7.55 5.14
N PHE A 55 -23.61 7.03 4.67
CA PHE A 55 -23.55 6.24 3.43
C PHE A 55 -24.41 4.98 3.51
N VAL A 56 -24.33 4.22 4.61
CA VAL A 56 -25.10 2.98 4.80
C VAL A 56 -26.60 3.25 4.90
N ALA A 57 -26.98 4.33 5.60
CA ALA A 57 -28.37 4.73 5.76
C ALA A 57 -29.03 4.96 4.39
N GLU A 58 -28.41 5.77 3.52
CA GLU A 58 -28.99 6.08 2.21
C GLU A 58 -28.86 4.91 1.22
N GLN A 59 -27.65 4.36 1.08
CA GLN A 59 -27.35 3.47 -0.04
C GLN A 59 -27.80 2.02 0.17
N PHE A 60 -28.05 1.60 1.41
CA PHE A 60 -28.44 0.22 1.73
C PHE A 60 -29.73 0.16 2.56
N VAL A 61 -29.76 0.82 3.70
CA VAL A 61 -30.91 0.75 4.63
C VAL A 61 -32.16 1.38 4.01
N GLY A 62 -32.03 2.53 3.36
CA GLY A 62 -33.12 3.18 2.62
C GLY A 62 -33.65 2.35 1.45
N ARG A 63 -32.92 1.32 1.02
CA ARG A 63 -33.35 0.35 -0.01
C ARG A 63 -33.97 -0.91 0.57
N GLY A 64 -34.12 -0.98 1.89
CA GLY A 64 -34.74 -2.09 2.61
C GLY A 64 -33.77 -3.20 3.06
N MET A 65 -32.46 -2.98 2.99
CA MET A 65 -31.47 -3.93 3.52
C MET A 65 -31.25 -3.72 5.02
N VAL A 66 -30.92 -4.80 5.74
CA VAL A 66 -30.32 -4.68 7.09
C VAL A 66 -28.80 -4.70 6.93
N ALA A 67 -28.13 -3.76 7.59
CA ALA A 67 -26.69 -3.59 7.52
C ALA A 67 -26.03 -3.79 8.89
N ASP A 68 -25.11 -4.75 8.95
CA ASP A 68 -24.22 -4.98 10.08
C ASP A 68 -22.83 -4.41 9.77
N ILE A 69 -22.38 -3.48 10.60
CA ILE A 69 -21.20 -2.66 10.34
C ILE A 69 -20.13 -2.95 11.40
N ALA A 70 -18.92 -3.26 10.95
CA ALA A 70 -17.73 -3.35 11.78
C ALA A 70 -16.65 -2.40 11.23
N ILE A 71 -16.24 -1.41 12.03
CA ILE A 71 -15.17 -0.48 11.67
C ILE A 71 -13.88 -0.94 12.35
N HIS A 72 -12.84 -1.10 11.55
CA HIS A 72 -11.54 -1.58 11.97
C HIS A 72 -10.51 -0.45 11.95
N GLN A 73 -9.75 -0.37 13.04
CA GLN A 73 -8.54 0.44 13.13
C GLN A 73 -7.32 -0.40 12.76
N PRO A 74 -6.27 0.21 12.20
CA PRO A 74 -5.05 -0.51 11.85
C PRO A 74 -4.31 -1.02 13.10
N VAL A 75 -3.91 -2.28 13.08
CA VAL A 75 -3.18 -2.93 14.18
C VAL A 75 -1.68 -2.87 13.91
N ARG A 76 -0.99 -1.94 14.58
CA ARG A 76 0.45 -1.67 14.35
C ARG A 76 1.33 -2.87 14.68
N GLU A 77 0.98 -3.61 15.73
CA GLU A 77 1.69 -4.80 16.20
C GLU A 77 1.69 -5.93 15.15
N LYS A 78 0.70 -5.92 14.25
CA LYS A 78 0.59 -6.85 13.11
C LYS A 78 1.24 -6.31 11.83
N GLY A 79 1.97 -5.20 11.92
CA GLY A 79 2.66 -4.56 10.81
C GLY A 79 1.73 -3.86 9.81
N GLU A 80 0.47 -3.62 10.18
CA GLU A 80 -0.50 -2.95 9.33
C GLU A 80 -0.12 -1.48 9.09
N ASN A 81 -0.51 -0.94 7.93
CA ASN A 81 -0.29 0.47 7.66
C ASN A 81 -1.16 1.30 8.62
N PRO A 82 -0.60 2.22 9.42
CA PRO A 82 -1.36 3.02 10.39
C PRO A 82 -2.40 3.96 9.77
N ARG A 83 -2.45 4.03 8.43
CA ARG A 83 -3.47 4.78 7.67
C ARG A 83 -4.63 3.91 7.19
N ASN A 84 -4.55 2.58 7.35
CA ASN A 84 -5.51 1.65 6.76
C ASN A 84 -6.74 1.43 7.64
N HIS A 85 -7.53 2.49 7.84
CA HIS A 85 -8.86 2.38 8.43
C HIS A 85 -9.83 1.82 7.38
N HIS A 86 -10.70 0.90 7.78
CA HIS A 86 -11.66 0.29 6.88
C HIS A 86 -12.91 -0.17 7.62
N ALA A 87 -14.01 -0.35 6.89
CA ALA A 87 -15.23 -0.93 7.42
C ALA A 87 -15.65 -2.16 6.61
N HIS A 88 -16.11 -3.18 7.32
CA HIS A 88 -16.83 -4.32 6.79
C HIS A 88 -18.33 -4.07 7.01
N ILE A 89 -19.11 -4.17 5.94
CA ILE A 89 -20.56 -3.99 5.97
C ILE A 89 -21.19 -5.26 5.42
N LEU A 90 -21.78 -6.06 6.29
CA LEU A 90 -22.61 -7.19 5.88
C LEU A 90 -24.05 -6.73 5.65
N LEU A 91 -24.60 -7.10 4.50
CA LEU A 91 -25.93 -6.74 4.06
C LEU A 91 -26.79 -8.00 3.88
N THR A 92 -28.03 -7.94 4.34
CA THR A 92 -29.01 -8.98 4.02
C THR A 92 -29.30 -9.01 2.52
N LEU A 93 -29.65 -10.19 1.99
CA LEU A 93 -30.08 -10.37 0.59
C LEU A 93 -31.61 -10.40 0.43
N ARG A 94 -32.32 -10.19 1.54
CA ARG A 94 -33.78 -10.18 1.66
C ARG A 94 -34.19 -8.84 2.26
N GLN A 95 -35.26 -8.26 1.73
CA GLN A 95 -35.79 -7.00 2.22
C GLN A 95 -36.36 -7.17 3.63
N ALA A 96 -36.09 -6.21 4.50
CA ALA A 96 -36.69 -6.12 5.82
C ALA A 96 -38.16 -5.70 5.72
N THR A 97 -38.99 -6.25 6.60
CA THR A 97 -40.42 -5.98 6.75
C THR A 97 -40.75 -5.85 8.24
N PRO A 98 -41.96 -5.38 8.60
CA PRO A 98 -42.41 -5.34 10.00
C PRO A 98 -42.42 -6.72 10.69
N THR A 99 -42.48 -7.80 9.91
CA THR A 99 -42.53 -9.18 10.41
C THR A 99 -41.20 -9.93 10.31
N GLY A 100 -40.19 -9.38 9.62
CA GLY A 100 -38.88 -10.01 9.50
C GLY A 100 -38.19 -9.76 8.17
N LEU A 101 -37.58 -10.80 7.60
CA LEU A 101 -37.02 -10.77 6.26
C LEU A 101 -38.00 -11.41 5.26
N ARG A 102 -38.11 -10.86 4.05
CA ARG A 102 -38.90 -11.46 2.98
C ARG A 102 -38.44 -12.89 2.65
N GLU A 103 -39.40 -13.72 2.24
CA GLU A 103 -39.16 -15.10 1.81
C GLU A 103 -38.40 -15.20 0.47
N VAL A 104 -38.44 -14.15 -0.35
CA VAL A 104 -37.72 -14.11 -1.63
C VAL A 104 -36.55 -13.12 -1.54
N LYS A 105 -35.39 -13.53 -2.07
CA LYS A 105 -34.21 -12.65 -2.19
C LYS A 105 -34.47 -11.53 -3.19
N THR A 106 -34.05 -10.32 -2.84
CA THR A 106 -34.21 -9.16 -3.70
C THR A 106 -33.10 -9.13 -4.76
N ARG A 107 -33.41 -9.54 -5.99
CA ARG A 107 -32.41 -9.73 -7.06
C ARG A 107 -31.90 -8.43 -7.66
N GLU A 108 -32.71 -7.38 -7.63
CA GLU A 108 -32.41 -6.04 -8.17
C GLU A 108 -31.11 -5.44 -7.61
N TRP A 109 -30.80 -5.74 -6.35
CA TRP A 109 -29.57 -5.29 -5.69
C TRP A 109 -28.29 -5.87 -6.32
N ASN A 110 -28.38 -6.92 -7.14
CA ASN A 110 -27.24 -7.58 -7.80
C ASN A 110 -26.88 -6.99 -9.18
N GLY A 111 -27.60 -5.97 -9.65
CA GLY A 111 -27.32 -5.35 -10.95
C GLY A 111 -25.93 -4.71 -11.01
N ARG A 112 -25.24 -4.82 -12.16
CA ARG A 112 -23.92 -4.20 -12.38
C ARG A 112 -23.96 -2.66 -12.22
N GLY A 113 -25.06 -2.04 -12.63
CA GLY A 113 -25.28 -0.60 -12.47
C GLY A 113 -25.31 -0.15 -11.01
N MET A 114 -25.87 -0.97 -10.11
CA MET A 114 -25.92 -0.69 -8.67
C MET A 114 -24.52 -0.57 -8.07
N LEU A 115 -23.61 -1.48 -8.43
CA LEU A 115 -22.22 -1.42 -7.96
C LEU A 115 -21.51 -0.15 -8.44
N GLY A 116 -21.74 0.25 -9.70
CA GLY A 116 -21.23 1.52 -10.23
C GLY A 116 -21.74 2.71 -9.44
N GLY A 117 -23.05 2.75 -9.18
CA GLY A 117 -23.70 3.79 -8.37
C GLY A 117 -23.16 3.86 -6.95
N TRP A 118 -23.02 2.74 -6.25
CA TRP A 118 -22.45 2.72 -4.89
C TRP A 118 -20.99 3.17 -4.83
N ARG A 119 -20.19 2.83 -5.84
CA ARG A 119 -18.81 3.31 -5.94
C ARG A 119 -18.75 4.82 -6.15
N ALA A 120 -19.61 5.36 -7.02
CA ALA A 120 -19.72 6.79 -7.25
C ALA A 120 -20.20 7.54 -5.99
N ALA A 121 -21.26 7.03 -5.35
CA ALA A 121 -21.79 7.57 -4.12
C ALA A 121 -20.74 7.55 -3.00
N TRP A 122 -20.02 6.44 -2.83
CA TRP A 122 -18.99 6.35 -1.80
C TRP A 122 -17.88 7.39 -2.00
N ALA A 123 -17.42 7.59 -3.24
CA ALA A 123 -16.44 8.64 -3.53
C ALA A 123 -16.99 10.05 -3.24
N ALA A 124 -18.26 10.33 -3.54
CA ALA A 124 -18.90 11.60 -3.21
C ALA A 124 -18.96 11.82 -1.70
N TYR A 125 -19.47 10.85 -0.94
CA TYR A 125 -19.53 10.87 0.52
C TYR A 125 -18.16 11.11 1.16
N GLN A 126 -17.12 10.41 0.70
CA GLN A 126 -15.75 10.63 1.18
C GLN A 126 -15.25 12.05 0.89
N ASN A 127 -15.44 12.51 -0.35
CA ASN A 127 -14.97 13.83 -0.78
C ASN A 127 -15.69 14.96 -0.03
N ASP A 128 -16.99 14.82 0.22
CA ASP A 128 -17.76 15.79 1.00
C ASP A 128 -17.33 15.80 2.46
N ALA A 129 -17.14 14.63 3.06
CA ALA A 129 -16.64 14.53 4.42
C ALA A 129 -15.24 15.16 4.58
N LEU A 130 -14.33 14.88 3.64
CA LEU A 130 -12.99 15.47 3.62
C LEU A 130 -13.04 16.99 3.43
N ARG A 131 -13.85 17.47 2.48
CA ARG A 131 -14.01 18.90 2.17
C ARG A 131 -14.58 19.67 3.36
N ALA A 132 -15.60 19.14 4.02
CA ALA A 132 -16.25 19.76 5.18
C ALA A 132 -15.26 19.99 6.35
N ARG A 133 -14.19 19.18 6.42
CA ARG A 133 -13.15 19.25 7.46
C ARG A 133 -11.86 19.91 6.97
N GLY A 134 -11.92 20.61 5.84
CA GLY A 134 -10.80 21.39 5.29
C GLY A 134 -9.69 20.56 4.63
N HIS A 135 -9.91 19.26 4.41
CA HIS A 135 -8.93 18.43 3.71
C HIS A 135 -9.01 18.64 2.20
N ARG A 136 -7.84 18.85 1.58
CA ARG A 136 -7.71 19.01 0.11
C ARG A 136 -7.70 17.68 -0.65
N ALA A 137 -7.54 16.56 0.07
CA ALA A 137 -7.50 15.23 -0.51
C ALA A 137 -8.85 14.90 -1.17
N LYS A 138 -8.80 14.18 -2.30
CA LYS A 138 -9.97 13.69 -3.01
C LYS A 138 -9.75 12.28 -3.50
N VAL A 139 -10.83 11.52 -3.57
CA VAL A 139 -10.91 10.18 -4.13
C VAL A 139 -11.76 10.19 -5.40
N ASP A 140 -11.49 9.25 -6.29
CA ASP A 140 -12.25 9.06 -7.52
C ASP A 140 -12.46 7.57 -7.75
N HIS A 141 -13.70 7.20 -8.03
CA HIS A 141 -14.14 5.82 -8.20
C HIS A 141 -13.87 5.27 -9.62
N ARG A 142 -13.63 6.16 -10.58
CA ARG A 142 -13.43 5.81 -11.98
C ARG A 142 -12.06 5.19 -12.19
N THR A 143 -11.88 4.52 -13.31
CA THR A 143 -10.58 3.94 -13.66
C THR A 143 -9.54 5.04 -13.88
N LEU A 144 -8.26 4.71 -13.65
CA LEU A 144 -7.16 5.64 -13.91
C LEU A 144 -7.12 6.12 -15.37
N VAL A 145 -7.56 5.26 -16.30
CA VAL A 145 -7.68 5.60 -17.73
C VAL A 145 -8.72 6.70 -17.96
N ALA A 146 -9.91 6.56 -17.37
CA ALA A 146 -10.96 7.57 -17.49
C ALA A 146 -10.54 8.90 -16.86
N GLN A 147 -9.94 8.86 -15.67
CA GLN A 147 -9.42 10.05 -15.00
C GLN A 147 -8.31 10.74 -15.84
N ARG A 148 -7.42 9.94 -16.46
CA ARG A 148 -6.34 10.47 -17.31
C ARG A 148 -6.90 11.14 -18.56
N ALA A 149 -7.91 10.55 -19.20
CA ALA A 149 -8.55 11.13 -20.37
C ALA A 149 -9.15 12.50 -20.06
N GLU A 150 -9.85 12.62 -18.92
CA GLU A 150 -10.38 13.91 -18.46
C GLU A 150 -9.27 14.93 -18.15
N ALA A 151 -8.22 14.52 -17.45
CA ALA A 151 -7.08 15.40 -17.15
C ALA A 151 -6.41 15.92 -18.44
N MET A 152 -6.30 15.08 -19.48
CA MET A 152 -5.80 15.48 -20.80
C MET A 152 -6.74 16.49 -21.48
N ALA A 153 -8.05 16.25 -21.43
CA ALA A 153 -9.06 17.16 -21.99
C ALA A 153 -9.05 18.54 -21.31
N GLN A 154 -8.78 18.58 -20.00
CA GLN A 154 -8.62 19.82 -19.23
C GLN A 154 -7.26 20.50 -19.40
N GLY A 155 -6.34 19.91 -20.18
CA GLY A 155 -4.98 20.44 -20.36
C GLY A 155 -4.04 20.21 -19.16
N ASP A 156 -4.48 19.50 -18.12
CA ASP A 156 -3.64 19.16 -16.96
C ASP A 156 -2.73 17.96 -17.27
N ARG A 157 -1.65 18.26 -18.00
CA ARG A 157 -0.61 17.28 -18.35
C ARG A 157 0.07 16.68 -17.11
N ARG A 158 0.11 17.40 -15.98
CA ARG A 158 0.74 16.90 -14.74
C ARG A 158 -0.13 15.82 -14.10
N ALA A 159 -1.43 16.06 -13.97
CA ALA A 159 -2.37 15.06 -13.47
C ALA A 159 -2.45 13.85 -14.41
N ALA A 160 -2.52 14.07 -15.72
CA ALA A 160 -2.54 12.99 -16.70
C ALA A 160 -1.30 12.08 -16.58
N SER A 161 -0.10 12.66 -16.45
CA SER A 161 1.12 11.89 -16.27
C SER A 161 1.17 11.11 -14.94
N ARG A 162 0.51 11.60 -13.88
CA ARG A 162 0.43 10.90 -12.58
C ARG A 162 -0.57 9.74 -12.62
N LEU A 163 -1.63 9.89 -13.41
CA LEU A 163 -2.69 8.89 -13.61
C LEU A 163 -2.28 7.80 -14.62
N ASP A 164 -1.24 8.05 -15.42
CA ASP A 164 -0.62 7.10 -16.34
C ASP A 164 0.19 6.03 -15.59
N ARG A 165 -0.53 5.17 -14.88
CA ARG A 165 0.02 4.07 -14.09
C ARG A 165 -0.98 2.92 -14.04
N ALA A 166 -0.47 1.71 -13.85
CA ALA A 166 -1.33 0.59 -13.48
C ALA A 166 -1.95 0.81 -12.09
N PRO A 167 -3.21 0.39 -11.87
CA PRO A 167 -3.79 0.34 -10.53
C PRO A 167 -2.99 -0.62 -9.64
N GLU A 168 -2.93 -0.31 -8.34
CA GLU A 168 -2.30 -1.20 -7.37
C GLU A 168 -3.20 -2.43 -7.16
N ILE A 169 -2.59 -3.61 -7.16
CA ILE A 169 -3.30 -4.84 -6.83
C ILE A 169 -3.23 -5.02 -5.31
N HIS A 170 -4.38 -5.22 -4.68
CA HIS A 170 -4.44 -5.43 -3.23
C HIS A 170 -3.66 -6.70 -2.85
N VAL A 171 -2.75 -6.55 -1.89
CA VAL A 171 -1.97 -7.64 -1.32
C VAL A 171 -2.33 -7.74 0.15
N GLY A 172 -2.80 -8.93 0.57
CA GLY A 172 -3.19 -9.17 1.95
C GLY A 172 -2.02 -9.02 2.95
N PRO A 173 -2.31 -8.80 4.25
CA PRO A 173 -1.32 -8.48 5.27
C PRO A 173 -0.25 -9.57 5.42
N ARG A 174 -0.63 -10.86 5.36
CA ARG A 174 0.32 -11.98 5.45
C ARG A 174 1.32 -12.02 4.29
N ALA A 175 0.86 -11.75 3.07
CA ALA A 175 1.75 -11.65 1.93
C ALA A 175 2.68 -10.45 2.11
N ARG A 176 2.16 -9.26 2.45
CA ARG A 176 2.96 -8.08 2.79
C ARG A 176 4.03 -8.36 3.85
N GLN A 177 3.66 -9.06 4.92
CA GLN A 177 4.58 -9.47 5.98
C GLN A 177 5.65 -10.43 5.48
N ALA A 178 5.28 -11.47 4.72
CA ALA A 178 6.24 -12.41 4.16
C ALA A 178 7.26 -11.72 3.25
N GLY A 179 6.83 -10.76 2.42
CA GLY A 179 7.76 -9.95 1.63
C GLY A 179 8.66 -9.03 2.46
N ARG A 180 8.17 -8.48 3.59
CA ARG A 180 9.02 -7.72 4.52
C ARG A 180 10.06 -8.59 5.22
N GLU A 181 9.64 -9.78 5.65
CA GLU A 181 10.50 -10.77 6.34
C GLU A 181 11.36 -11.57 5.36
N GLN A 182 11.21 -11.36 4.04
CA GLN A 182 11.81 -12.17 2.97
C GLN A 182 11.55 -13.67 3.15
N ARG A 183 10.43 -14.02 3.82
CA ARG A 183 10.06 -15.40 4.05
C ARG A 183 9.45 -15.99 2.78
N PRO A 184 9.90 -17.17 2.35
CA PRO A 184 9.20 -17.89 1.30
C PRO A 184 7.79 -18.18 1.79
N LEU A 185 6.80 -17.67 1.06
CA LEU A 185 5.42 -18.11 1.23
C LEU A 185 5.44 -19.60 0.83
N ALA A 186 5.20 -20.50 1.76
CA ALA A 186 5.11 -21.93 1.49
C ALA A 186 3.78 -22.44 2.03
N SER A 187 3.05 -23.19 1.21
CA SER A 187 1.91 -23.95 1.69
C SER A 187 2.42 -24.99 2.69
N ARG A 188 1.66 -25.22 3.75
CA ARG A 188 1.99 -26.19 4.81
C ARG A 188 0.76 -27.04 5.10
N PRO A 189 0.93 -28.31 5.49
CA PRO A 189 -0.18 -29.10 6.01
C PRO A 189 -0.82 -28.37 7.19
N ARG A 190 -2.15 -28.38 7.26
CA ARG A 190 -2.88 -27.77 8.39
C ARG A 190 -3.89 -28.75 8.94
N GLU A 191 -3.99 -28.79 10.26
CA GLU A 191 -5.12 -29.42 10.91
C GLU A 191 -6.40 -28.65 10.57
N ALA A 192 -7.39 -29.38 10.08
CA ALA A 192 -8.75 -28.92 9.90
C ALA A 192 -9.68 -29.71 10.82
N GLY A 193 -10.79 -29.08 11.20
CA GLY A 193 -11.84 -29.76 11.92
C GLY A 193 -12.36 -30.99 11.15
N PRO A 194 -13.01 -31.92 11.88
CA PRO A 194 -13.63 -33.10 11.28
C PRO A 194 -14.63 -32.70 10.19
N ARG A 195 -14.74 -33.51 9.13
CA ARG A 195 -15.84 -33.38 8.16
C ARG A 195 -17.12 -33.84 8.86
N ARG A 196 -18.05 -32.92 9.13
CA ARG A 196 -19.38 -33.28 9.62
C ARG A 196 -20.30 -33.37 8.41
N PHE A 197 -20.60 -34.58 7.96
CA PHE A 197 -21.71 -34.82 7.03
C PHE A 197 -23.02 -34.79 7.83
N ARG A 198 -24.10 -34.30 7.21
CA ARG A 198 -25.38 -34.07 7.89
C ARG A 198 -25.99 -35.36 8.47
N GLU A 199 -25.63 -36.51 7.92
CA GLU A 199 -26.15 -37.84 8.27
C GLU A 199 -25.38 -38.53 9.41
N GLU A 200 -24.15 -38.11 9.73
CA GLU A 200 -23.32 -38.72 10.77
C GLU A 200 -23.31 -37.89 12.07
N ARG A 201 -24.48 -37.71 12.70
CA ARG A 201 -24.54 -37.36 14.14
C ARG A 201 -24.39 -38.62 15.00
N GLY A 202 -23.43 -39.49 14.63
CA GLY A 202 -23.05 -40.67 15.41
C GLY A 202 -21.98 -40.30 16.45
N GLN A 203 -22.06 -40.94 17.62
CA GLN A 203 -21.28 -40.69 18.83
C GLN A 203 -19.78 -41.11 18.70
N GLY A 204 -19.06 -40.53 17.74
CA GLY A 204 -17.61 -40.71 17.57
C GLY A 204 -16.83 -39.46 17.96
N ALA A 205 -15.71 -39.62 18.66
CA ALA A 205 -14.80 -38.53 18.97
C ALA A 205 -14.36 -37.82 17.67
N ALA A 206 -14.52 -36.49 17.64
CA ALA A 206 -14.30 -35.68 16.46
C ALA A 206 -12.79 -35.61 16.11
N VAL A 207 -12.31 -36.52 15.24
CA VAL A 207 -10.90 -36.58 14.85
C VAL A 207 -10.54 -35.41 13.93
N ARG A 208 -9.52 -34.63 14.33
CA ARG A 208 -8.93 -33.59 13.46
C ARG A 208 -8.24 -34.25 12.28
N ARG A 209 -8.41 -33.67 11.09
CA ARG A 209 -7.77 -34.17 9.86
C ARG A 209 -6.65 -33.24 9.43
N VAL A 210 -5.61 -33.79 8.83
CA VAL A 210 -4.57 -32.98 8.19
C VAL A 210 -4.96 -32.72 6.74
N VAL A 211 -5.09 -31.44 6.37
CA VAL A 211 -5.24 -31.01 4.98
C VAL A 211 -3.85 -30.66 4.45
N ASP A 212 -3.35 -31.50 3.55
CA ASP A 212 -2.08 -31.29 2.87
C ASP A 212 -2.23 -30.24 1.74
N TYR A 213 -2.16 -28.97 2.13
CA TYR A 213 -2.16 -27.85 1.20
C TYR A 213 -1.01 -27.91 0.17
N PRO A 214 0.23 -28.29 0.51
CA PRO A 214 1.30 -28.50 -0.47
C PRO A 214 0.91 -29.37 -1.67
N ARG A 215 0.18 -30.48 -1.44
CA ARG A 215 -0.27 -31.37 -2.53
C ARG A 215 -1.31 -30.73 -3.45
N ILE A 216 -2.06 -29.76 -2.95
CA ILE A 216 -3.14 -29.07 -3.67
C ILE A 216 -2.63 -27.78 -4.34
N ASP A 217 -1.71 -27.08 -3.68
CA ASP A 217 -1.15 -25.82 -4.11
C ASP A 217 -0.02 -26.06 -5.12
N ARG A 218 -0.38 -26.02 -6.40
CA ARG A 218 0.58 -26.17 -7.52
C ARG A 218 1.42 -24.90 -7.76
N GLY A 219 1.90 -24.23 -6.71
CA GLY A 219 2.71 -23.00 -6.77
C GLY A 219 1.96 -21.73 -7.20
N ARG A 220 0.91 -21.85 -8.02
CA ARG A 220 0.20 -20.73 -8.65
C ARG A 220 -0.22 -19.64 -7.67
N ARG A 221 -0.74 -19.97 -6.48
CA ARG A 221 -1.25 -18.93 -5.57
C ARG A 221 -0.13 -18.14 -4.90
N ILE A 222 0.92 -18.85 -4.49
CA ILE A 222 2.10 -18.28 -3.82
C ILE A 222 2.95 -17.48 -4.81
N ASP A 223 3.22 -18.05 -5.98
CA ASP A 223 3.98 -17.40 -7.05
C ASP A 223 3.24 -16.17 -7.59
N TRP A 224 1.91 -16.25 -7.69
CA TRP A 224 1.08 -15.12 -8.04
C TRP A 224 1.11 -14.02 -6.96
N LEU A 225 0.93 -14.34 -5.68
CA LEU A 225 1.02 -13.33 -4.62
C LEU A 225 2.41 -12.69 -4.53
N THR A 226 3.46 -13.49 -4.73
CA THR A 226 4.85 -13.04 -4.72
C THR A 226 5.14 -12.14 -5.92
N SER A 227 4.72 -12.53 -7.12
CA SER A 227 4.85 -11.70 -8.33
C SER A 227 4.06 -10.40 -8.26
N LEU A 228 2.88 -10.40 -7.61
CA LEU A 228 2.12 -9.18 -7.33
C LEU A 228 2.87 -8.22 -6.41
N MET A 229 3.48 -8.74 -5.34
CA MET A 229 4.25 -7.93 -4.40
C MET A 229 5.50 -7.33 -5.03
N LEU A 230 6.28 -8.16 -5.72
CA LEU A 230 7.47 -7.73 -6.43
C LEU A 230 7.09 -6.75 -7.54
N GLY A 231 6.02 -7.01 -8.29
CA GLY A 231 5.50 -6.15 -9.34
C GLY A 231 5.05 -4.78 -8.83
N ASN A 232 4.30 -4.71 -7.73
CA ASN A 232 3.90 -3.43 -7.13
C ASN A 232 5.11 -2.62 -6.63
N ASN A 233 6.10 -3.30 -6.02
CA ASN A 233 7.34 -2.66 -5.55
C ASN A 233 8.24 -2.18 -6.69
N ALA A 234 8.43 -2.99 -7.75
CA ALA A 234 9.21 -2.62 -8.92
C ALA A 234 8.60 -1.39 -9.63
N ARG A 235 7.28 -1.39 -9.82
CA ARG A 235 6.55 -0.22 -10.37
C ARG A 235 6.67 1.01 -9.47
N ALA A 236 6.72 0.84 -8.15
CA ALA A 236 6.96 1.95 -7.23
C ALA A 236 8.37 2.53 -7.38
N LYS A 237 9.39 1.65 -7.46
CA LYS A 237 10.79 2.04 -7.66
C LYS A 237 10.99 2.77 -8.99
N GLU A 238 10.48 2.24 -10.10
CA GLU A 238 10.60 2.85 -11.43
C GLU A 238 10.01 4.28 -11.47
N ARG A 239 8.91 4.50 -10.73
CA ARG A 239 8.31 5.83 -10.60
C ARG A 239 9.20 6.82 -9.85
N VAL A 240 9.84 6.40 -8.76
CA VAL A 240 10.80 7.24 -8.02
C VAL A 240 11.97 7.63 -8.94
N GLU A 241 12.53 6.67 -9.67
CA GLU A 241 13.60 6.93 -10.63
C GLU A 241 13.18 7.86 -11.77
N LYS A 242 11.93 7.78 -12.23
CA LYS A 242 11.38 8.72 -13.23
C LYS A 242 11.25 10.14 -12.66
N ILE A 243 10.78 10.28 -11.42
CA ILE A 243 10.67 11.57 -10.72
C ILE A 243 12.07 12.18 -10.55
N ASP A 244 13.06 11.38 -10.11
CA ASP A 244 14.44 11.84 -9.94
C ASP A 244 15.06 12.31 -11.26
N ARG A 245 14.83 11.58 -12.36
CA ARG A 245 15.26 11.99 -13.71
C ARG A 245 14.63 13.31 -14.14
N GLN A 246 13.33 13.51 -13.88
CA GLN A 246 12.63 14.76 -14.18
C GLN A 246 13.14 15.92 -13.32
N ALA A 247 13.33 15.70 -12.02
CA ALA A 247 13.89 16.69 -11.10
C ALA A 247 15.31 17.10 -11.52
N ALA A 248 16.17 16.14 -11.90
CA ALA A 248 17.50 16.41 -12.41
C ALA A 248 17.48 17.24 -13.70
N ARG A 249 16.53 16.98 -14.60
CA ARG A 249 16.34 17.78 -15.83
C ARG A 249 15.93 19.21 -15.51
N LEU A 250 15.01 19.40 -14.57
CA LEU A 250 14.57 20.72 -14.10
C LEU A 250 15.72 21.51 -13.46
N ARG A 251 16.52 20.88 -12.59
CA ARG A 251 17.72 21.50 -11.99
C ARG A 251 18.71 21.96 -13.07
N ARG A 252 19.02 21.12 -14.06
CA ARG A 252 19.89 21.51 -15.18
C ARG A 252 19.35 22.69 -15.97
N LYS A 253 18.03 22.75 -16.16
CA LYS A 253 17.39 23.89 -16.85
C LYS A 253 17.51 25.14 -15.99
N LEU A 254 17.20 25.08 -14.69
CA LEU A 254 17.36 26.21 -13.77
C LEU A 254 18.81 26.70 -13.73
N ASP A 255 19.81 25.81 -13.63
CA ASP A 255 21.24 26.16 -13.69
C ASP A 255 21.61 26.84 -15.02
N TYR A 256 21.04 26.39 -16.14
CA TYR A 256 21.26 27.03 -17.44
C TYR A 256 20.68 28.44 -17.50
N TRP A 257 19.45 28.62 -16.99
CA TRP A 257 18.80 29.93 -16.93
C TRP A 257 19.53 30.87 -15.98
N ASP A 258 19.91 30.39 -14.80
CA ASP A 258 20.70 31.14 -13.81
C ASP A 258 22.05 31.57 -14.39
N ARG A 259 22.75 30.69 -15.11
CA ARG A 259 23.98 31.08 -15.83
C ARG A 259 23.73 32.12 -16.91
N GLN A 260 22.63 32.03 -17.66
CA GLN A 260 22.31 32.98 -18.72
C GLN A 260 21.88 34.35 -18.19
N THR A 261 21.02 34.40 -17.16
CA THR A 261 20.60 35.64 -16.51
C THR A 261 21.79 36.31 -15.84
N THR A 262 22.58 35.54 -15.10
CA THR A 262 23.79 36.03 -14.44
C THR A 262 24.87 36.45 -15.45
N PHE A 263 24.97 35.81 -16.62
CA PHE A 263 25.89 36.23 -17.70
C PHE A 263 25.45 37.53 -18.38
N ARG A 264 24.15 37.71 -18.65
CA ARG A 264 23.62 38.92 -19.32
C ARG A 264 23.57 40.13 -18.39
N VAL A 265 23.12 39.95 -17.15
CA VAL A 265 22.94 41.05 -16.19
C VAL A 265 24.29 41.50 -15.60
N GLU A 266 25.15 40.59 -15.16
CA GLU A 266 26.44 40.99 -14.57
C GLU A 266 27.48 41.38 -15.62
N GLY A 267 27.42 40.78 -16.82
CA GLY A 267 28.29 41.11 -17.94
C GLY A 267 28.07 42.53 -18.49
N ALA A 268 26.84 43.05 -18.40
CA ALA A 268 26.51 44.43 -18.75
C ALA A 268 27.00 45.45 -17.71
N ILE A 269 27.16 45.05 -16.44
CA ILE A 269 27.51 45.95 -15.33
C ILE A 269 29.04 46.02 -15.09
N LYS A 270 29.80 44.93 -15.29
CA LYS A 270 31.18 44.80 -14.76
C LYS A 270 32.32 44.68 -15.80
N GLY A 271 32.04 44.76 -17.10
CA GLY A 271 33.05 44.87 -18.16
C GLY A 271 33.87 43.59 -18.48
N SER A 272 34.94 43.74 -19.29
CA SER A 272 35.73 42.65 -19.91
C SER A 272 36.49 41.75 -18.91
N ARG A 273 37.12 42.34 -17.87
CA ARG A 273 37.89 41.59 -16.86
C ARG A 273 37.04 40.58 -16.06
N PHE A 274 35.78 40.92 -15.79
CA PHE A 274 34.84 40.02 -15.10
C PHE A 274 34.55 38.73 -15.89
N ARG A 275 34.55 38.80 -17.24
CA ARG A 275 34.34 37.61 -18.09
C ARG A 275 35.52 36.64 -18.03
N TRP A 276 36.75 37.17 -17.94
CA TRP A 276 37.98 36.39 -17.82
C TRP A 276 38.10 35.67 -16.47
N ASP A 277 37.82 36.35 -15.36
CA ASP A 277 37.94 35.74 -14.03
C ASP A 277 36.86 34.69 -13.77
N ARG A 278 35.65 34.85 -14.33
CA ARG A 278 34.61 33.82 -14.23
C ARG A 278 34.85 32.61 -15.14
N ALA A 279 35.50 32.78 -16.30
CA ALA A 279 35.91 31.66 -17.13
C ALA A 279 36.91 30.77 -16.38
N ARG A 280 37.88 31.40 -15.71
CA ARG A 280 38.87 30.74 -14.85
C ARG A 280 38.21 30.00 -13.68
N ALA A 281 37.31 30.67 -12.95
CA ALA A 281 36.57 30.05 -11.84
C ALA A 281 35.64 28.91 -12.31
N ALA A 282 35.10 28.98 -13.52
CA ALA A 282 34.28 27.92 -14.10
C ALA A 282 35.11 26.70 -14.52
N GLU A 283 36.35 26.88 -14.99
CA GLU A 283 37.29 25.79 -15.23
C GLU A 283 37.74 25.12 -13.93
N GLU A 284 38.08 25.91 -12.90
CA GLU A 284 38.43 25.40 -11.57
C GLU A 284 37.27 24.62 -10.94
N ALA A 285 36.03 25.11 -11.07
CA ALA A 285 34.84 24.41 -10.58
C ALA A 285 34.53 23.12 -11.37
N ARG A 286 34.85 23.07 -12.68
CA ARG A 286 34.74 21.84 -13.49
C ARG A 286 35.80 20.82 -13.07
N ALA A 287 37.04 21.24 -12.93
CA ALA A 287 38.14 20.40 -12.44
C ALA A 287 37.87 19.86 -11.03
N ALA A 288 37.29 20.68 -10.14
CA ALA A 288 36.88 20.24 -8.81
C ALA A 288 35.76 19.18 -8.85
N ARG A 289 34.76 19.35 -9.73
CA ARG A 289 33.66 18.37 -9.91
C ARG A 289 34.14 17.06 -10.55
N GLU A 290 35.11 17.13 -11.46
CA GLU A 290 35.77 15.94 -12.02
C GLU A 290 36.56 15.18 -10.97
N ARG A 291 37.38 15.88 -10.17
CA ARG A 291 38.08 15.29 -9.02
C ARG A 291 37.13 14.68 -8.00
N GLU A 292 35.98 15.31 -7.74
CA GLU A 292 34.95 14.77 -6.85
C GLU A 292 34.29 13.51 -7.44
N ARG A 293 34.04 13.49 -8.75
CA ARG A 293 33.54 12.31 -9.46
C ARG A 293 34.55 11.17 -9.49
N GLU A 294 35.83 11.46 -9.68
CA GLU A 294 36.91 10.48 -9.59
C GLU A 294 37.06 9.93 -8.17
N LYS A 295 36.93 10.78 -7.14
CA LYS A 295 36.88 10.33 -5.75
C LYS A 295 35.66 9.45 -5.49
N GLN A 296 34.49 9.78 -6.02
CA GLN A 296 33.27 8.99 -5.88
C GLN A 296 33.34 7.66 -6.65
N THR A 297 33.91 7.63 -7.86
CA THR A 297 34.11 6.39 -8.61
C THR A 297 35.17 5.51 -7.96
N HIS A 298 36.25 6.09 -7.43
CA HIS A 298 37.27 5.37 -6.68
C HIS A 298 36.74 4.86 -5.33
N ALA A 299 35.91 5.62 -4.62
CA ALA A 299 35.19 5.17 -3.43
C ALA A 299 34.20 4.04 -3.76
N ALA A 300 33.46 4.13 -4.87
CA ALA A 300 32.55 3.09 -5.33
C ALA A 300 33.28 1.80 -5.76
N LYS A 301 34.44 1.92 -6.43
CA LYS A 301 35.31 0.78 -6.76
C LYS A 301 35.86 0.11 -5.50
N ARG A 302 36.35 0.89 -4.53
CA ARG A 302 36.80 0.35 -3.23
C ARG A 302 35.67 -0.33 -2.45
N ALA A 303 34.47 0.25 -2.44
CA ALA A 303 33.29 -0.37 -1.83
C ALA A 303 32.81 -1.63 -2.58
N ALA A 304 33.05 -1.73 -3.90
CA ALA A 304 32.79 -2.96 -4.66
C ALA A 304 33.83 -4.04 -4.33
N GLN A 305 35.10 -3.68 -4.21
CA GLN A 305 36.19 -4.60 -3.87
C GLN A 305 36.04 -5.16 -2.46
N VAL A 306 35.65 -4.33 -1.48
CA VAL A 306 35.31 -4.78 -0.12
C VAL A 306 34.11 -5.72 -0.11
N ARG A 307 33.11 -5.48 -0.96
CA ARG A 307 31.95 -6.38 -1.10
C ARG A 307 32.32 -7.73 -1.73
N GLU A 308 33.29 -7.75 -2.65
CA GLU A 308 33.80 -8.99 -3.25
C GLU A 308 34.57 -9.83 -2.22
N ILE A 309 35.44 -9.19 -1.42
CA ILE A 309 36.18 -9.84 -0.32
C ILE A 309 35.22 -10.39 0.75
N ILE A 310 34.18 -9.64 1.10
CA ILE A 310 33.12 -10.11 2.00
C ILE A 310 32.42 -11.33 1.39
N ARG A 311 32.07 -11.30 0.10
CA ARG A 311 31.41 -12.42 -0.58
C ARG A 311 32.27 -13.69 -0.62
N GLU A 312 33.58 -13.57 -0.80
CA GLU A 312 34.52 -14.70 -0.75
C GLU A 312 34.66 -15.27 0.67
N LEU A 313 34.76 -14.41 1.69
CA LEU A 313 34.76 -14.84 3.09
C LEU A 313 33.45 -15.49 3.50
N GLU A 314 32.32 -15.02 2.98
CA GLU A 314 30.99 -15.60 3.18
C GLU A 314 30.86 -16.98 2.53
N MET A 315 31.44 -17.19 1.36
CA MET A 315 31.49 -18.50 0.70
C MET A 315 32.31 -19.52 1.50
N VAL A 316 33.44 -19.09 2.08
CA VAL A 316 34.26 -19.93 2.99
C VAL A 316 33.52 -20.24 4.30
N LEU A 317 32.77 -19.28 4.86
CA LEU A 317 31.94 -19.46 6.06
C LEU A 317 30.71 -20.35 5.82
N ILE A 318 30.09 -20.27 4.64
CA ILE A 318 28.97 -21.13 4.23
C ILE A 318 29.43 -22.58 4.04
N ALA A 319 30.63 -22.80 3.49
CA ALA A 319 31.24 -24.12 3.35
C ALA A 319 31.63 -24.74 4.70
N ALA A 320 32.04 -23.93 5.68
CA ALA A 320 32.49 -24.40 6.99
C ALA A 320 31.37 -24.63 8.02
N ARG A 321 30.19 -24.02 7.88
CA ARG A 321 29.14 -24.07 8.94
C ARG A 321 27.68 -24.14 8.50
N GLY A 322 27.39 -24.52 7.26
CA GLY A 322 26.07 -25.02 6.87
C GLY A 322 24.85 -24.15 7.22
N GLY A 323 24.97 -22.82 7.21
CA GLY A 323 23.87 -21.92 7.58
C GLY A 323 24.08 -20.47 7.15
N ARG A 324 23.33 -20.03 6.13
CA ARG A 324 23.43 -18.69 5.52
C ARG A 324 22.95 -17.53 6.41
N GLU A 325 22.34 -17.79 7.57
CA GLU A 325 21.79 -16.73 8.43
C GLU A 325 22.82 -16.07 9.36
N ALA A 326 23.88 -16.78 9.78
CA ALA A 326 24.94 -16.20 10.60
C ALA A 326 25.76 -15.13 9.86
N VAL A 327 25.78 -15.22 8.53
CA VAL A 327 26.52 -14.35 7.61
C VAL A 327 25.83 -12.99 7.44
N LEU A 328 24.52 -12.98 7.19
CA LEU A 328 23.75 -11.74 6.95
C LEU A 328 23.57 -10.89 8.22
N ALA A 329 23.56 -11.52 9.40
CA ALA A 329 23.56 -10.80 10.68
C ALA A 329 24.88 -10.05 10.91
N ARG A 330 26.02 -10.67 10.59
CA ARG A 330 27.35 -10.05 10.69
C ARG A 330 27.60 -8.98 9.63
N GLN A 331 27.04 -9.10 8.44
CA GLN A 331 27.14 -8.07 7.40
C GLN A 331 26.50 -6.75 7.86
N ARG A 332 25.36 -6.81 8.56
CA ARG A 332 24.70 -5.63 9.16
C ARG A 332 25.49 -5.06 10.34
N GLU A 333 26.14 -5.91 11.14
CA GLU A 333 27.03 -5.45 12.21
C GLU A 333 28.28 -4.75 11.65
N LEU A 334 28.87 -5.25 10.56
CA LEU A 334 30.00 -4.64 9.86
C LEU A 334 29.64 -3.33 9.14
N GLU A 335 28.43 -3.24 8.55
CA GLU A 335 27.89 -1.98 8.03
C GLU A 335 27.67 -0.94 9.14
N GLY A 336 27.24 -1.38 10.33
CA GLY A 336 27.14 -0.53 11.52
C GLY A 336 28.51 -0.08 12.06
N TRP A 337 29.52 -0.96 12.00
CA TRP A 337 30.88 -0.68 12.49
C TRP A 337 31.64 0.28 11.55
N THR A 338 31.52 0.08 10.23
CA THR A 338 32.07 0.99 9.20
C THR A 338 31.42 2.38 9.23
N TRP A 339 30.12 2.44 9.55
CA TRP A 339 29.42 3.71 9.78
C TRP A 339 29.84 4.40 11.10
N LYS A 340 30.21 3.66 12.14
CA LYS A 340 30.78 4.22 13.38
C LYS A 340 32.21 4.77 13.18
N LEU A 341 33.09 4.02 12.51
CA LEU A 341 34.45 4.47 12.17
C LEU A 341 34.44 5.75 11.29
N GLY A 342 33.49 5.86 10.36
CA GLY A 342 33.31 7.06 9.55
C GLY A 342 32.89 8.30 10.35
N ARG A 343 32.18 8.13 11.47
CA ARG A 343 31.78 9.23 12.37
C ARG A 343 32.84 9.61 13.40
N GLU A 344 33.63 8.66 13.89
CA GLU A 344 34.77 8.96 14.78
C GLU A 344 35.89 9.71 14.03
N ALA A 345 36.15 9.37 12.76
CA ALA A 345 37.06 10.13 11.90
C ALA A 345 36.58 11.56 11.57
N GLN A 346 35.28 11.84 11.73
CA GLN A 346 34.68 13.19 11.62
C GLN A 346 34.67 13.96 12.94
N ARG A 347 34.67 13.27 14.09
CA ARG A 347 34.75 13.91 15.43
C ARG A 347 36.19 14.21 15.87
N GLY A 348 37.19 13.50 15.35
CA GLY A 348 38.61 13.77 15.63
C GLY A 348 39.24 14.95 14.86
N ARG A 349 38.47 15.74 14.11
CA ARG A 349 38.95 16.93 13.37
C ARG A 349 38.30 18.23 13.85
N GLY A 350 37.95 18.28 15.13
CA GLY A 350 37.21 19.40 15.73
C GLY A 350 37.64 19.78 17.14
N ASP A 351 38.84 19.41 17.59
CA ASP A 351 39.40 20.02 18.79
C ASP A 351 40.92 20.10 18.70
N GLY A 352 41.43 21.31 18.59
CA GLY A 352 42.82 21.60 18.25
C GLY A 352 43.06 23.09 18.05
N ARG A 353 42.54 23.92 18.97
CA ARG A 353 43.03 25.27 19.27
C ARG A 353 42.27 25.84 20.47
N GLN A 354 42.80 25.60 21.67
CA GLN A 354 42.83 26.56 22.78
C GLN A 354 43.74 26.03 23.90
N ARG A 355 45.03 26.36 23.81
CA ARG A 355 45.86 27.06 24.81
C ARG A 355 47.33 26.90 24.44
#